data_AF-A0A6D2D8T0-F1
#
_entry.id   AF-A0A6D2D8T0-F1
#
_cell.length_a   1.000
_cell.length_b   1.000
_cell.length_c   1.000
_cell.angle_alpha   90.00
_cell.angle_beta   90.00
_cell.angle_gamma   90.00
#
_symmetry.space_group_name_H-M   'P 1'
#
loop_
_entity.id
_entity.type
_entity.pdbx_description
1 polymer ?
#
loop_
_entity_poly.entity_id
_entity_poly.type
_entity_poly.pdbx_seq_one_letter_code
_entity_poly.pdbx_strand_id
1 'polypeptide(L)'
;MANNYTQASFTILCSQEQAQMALDAIAYVTDTDVAEGEHLLSKPVSECSLTELLVLGIIQNHPECDPFEPTFGQSESPEDNYELELKAEITGKGLAICHDESINLDHAIAVTTAVLSVFNLPEMVTINAAFVCDRPRENEFGGATIVVTKDTHHYEEGFNFSRLMNEAHDAGVQYALVKVNQYNHEYTYTQCYLMSCKKSESAYDVARHRLASDESTPDNPGEDGVIILSEEDNTSMALHSVTELMPVVYESLSKLLPSLDELCPVTA
;
A
#
# COMPACT_ATOMS: atom_id res chain seq x y z
N MET A 1 25.64 4.52 9.83
CA MET A 1 24.68 4.05 8.82
C MET A 1 24.22 2.68 9.23
N ALA A 2 22.91 2.42 9.25
CA ALA A 2 22.40 1.08 9.48
C ALA A 2 22.69 0.25 8.22
N ASN A 3 23.44 -0.84 8.34
CA ASN A 3 23.60 -1.80 7.25
C ASN A 3 22.28 -2.58 7.14
N ASN A 4 21.31 -2.01 6.43
CA ASN A 4 20.10 -2.72 6.02
C ASN A 4 20.46 -3.47 4.73
N TYR A 5 20.47 -4.79 4.76
CA TYR A 5 20.55 -5.58 3.54
C TYR A 5 19.14 -6.01 3.18
N THR A 6 18.74 -5.77 1.93
CA THR A 6 17.45 -6.23 1.42
C THR A 6 17.69 -7.42 0.51
N GLN A 7 17.09 -8.56 0.82
CA GLN A 7 17.15 -9.74 -0.04
C GLN A 7 15.80 -9.95 -0.70
N ALA A 8 15.77 -9.93 -2.03
CA ALA A 8 14.62 -10.35 -2.82
C ALA A 8 15.10 -11.06 -4.09
N SER A 9 14.31 -12.00 -4.58
CA SER A 9 14.49 -12.62 -5.88
C SER A 9 13.14 -13.03 -6.44
N PHE A 10 12.88 -12.65 -7.69
CA PHE A 10 11.63 -12.93 -8.36
C PHE A 10 11.84 -13.05 -9.87
N THR A 11 10.81 -13.48 -10.58
CA THR A 11 10.85 -13.62 -12.05
C THR A 11 9.65 -12.92 -12.65
N ILE A 12 9.91 -12.07 -13.64
CA ILE A 12 8.90 -11.50 -14.52
C ILE A 12 8.72 -12.49 -15.67
N LEU A 13 7.53 -13.09 -15.82
CA LEU A 13 7.33 -14.05 -16.91
C LEU A 13 7.16 -13.29 -18.22
N CYS A 14 8.00 -13.64 -19.18
CA CYS A 14 8.02 -13.06 -20.52
C CYS A 14 8.77 -14.01 -21.47
N SER A 15 8.71 -13.74 -22.77
CA SER A 15 9.49 -14.49 -23.75
C SER A 15 10.99 -14.23 -23.58
N GLN A 16 11.85 -15.12 -24.13
CA GLN A 16 13.30 -14.88 -24.12
C GLN A 16 13.69 -13.60 -24.88
N GLU A 17 12.99 -13.29 -25.97
CA GLU A 17 13.21 -12.06 -26.74
C GLU A 17 12.85 -10.82 -25.91
N GLN A 18 11.74 -10.87 -25.17
CA GLN A 18 11.34 -9.81 -24.25
C GLN A 18 12.33 -9.65 -23.09
N ALA A 19 12.80 -10.75 -22.51
CA ALA A 19 13.80 -10.74 -21.46
C ALA A 19 15.14 -10.16 -21.95
N GLN A 20 15.56 -10.46 -23.18
CA GLN A 20 16.75 -9.88 -23.79
C GLN A 20 16.59 -8.37 -24.02
N MET A 21 15.45 -7.92 -24.57
CA MET A 21 15.17 -6.49 -24.73
C MET A 21 15.18 -5.75 -23.39
N ALA A 22 14.68 -6.36 -22.32
CA ALA A 22 14.73 -5.79 -20.98
C ALA A 22 16.16 -5.70 -20.42
N LEU A 23 17.00 -6.72 -20.63
CA LEU A 23 18.42 -6.64 -20.28
C LEU A 23 19.14 -5.54 -21.04
N ASP A 24 18.89 -5.43 -22.34
CA ASP A 24 19.51 -4.41 -23.17
C ASP A 24 19.08 -3.00 -22.71
N ALA A 25 17.82 -2.83 -22.30
CA ALA A 25 17.32 -1.58 -21.74
C ALA A 25 17.94 -1.24 -20.37
N ILE A 26 18.09 -2.22 -19.48
CA ILE A 26 18.75 -2.02 -18.18
C ILE A 26 20.20 -1.57 -18.39
N ALA A 27 20.95 -2.27 -19.25
CA ALA A 27 22.32 -1.88 -19.60
C ALA A 27 22.38 -0.50 -20.24
N TYR A 28 21.39 -0.15 -21.08
CA TYR A 28 21.33 1.18 -21.68
C TYR A 28 21.18 2.27 -20.61
N VAL A 29 20.32 2.06 -19.62
CA VAL A 29 20.11 3.02 -18.53
C VAL A 29 21.36 3.22 -17.68
N THR A 30 22.15 2.17 -17.43
CA THR A 30 23.32 2.25 -16.54
C THR A 30 24.63 2.59 -17.24
N ASP A 31 24.79 2.24 -18.51
CA ASP A 31 26.10 2.24 -19.18
C ASP A 31 26.20 3.18 -20.39
N THR A 32 25.09 3.73 -20.89
CA THR A 32 25.10 4.62 -22.07
C THR A 32 25.66 6.00 -21.76
N ASP A 33 26.21 6.71 -22.75
CA ASP A 33 26.57 8.12 -22.57
C ASP A 33 25.31 8.97 -22.29
N VAL A 34 25.33 9.78 -21.23
CA VAL A 34 24.18 10.61 -20.83
C VAL A 34 23.67 11.46 -21.98
N ALA A 35 24.54 12.04 -22.83
CA ALA A 35 24.09 12.87 -23.94
C ALA A 35 23.32 12.06 -25.00
N GLU A 36 23.67 10.80 -25.20
CA GLU A 36 22.91 9.88 -26.05
C GLU A 36 21.55 9.54 -25.43
N GLY A 37 21.51 9.31 -24.11
CA GLY A 37 20.27 9.08 -23.37
C GLY A 37 19.31 10.28 -23.40
N GLU A 38 19.84 11.51 -23.30
CA GLU A 38 19.07 12.75 -23.43
C GLU A 38 18.44 12.91 -24.82
N HIS A 39 19.14 12.46 -25.87
CA HIS A 39 18.58 12.41 -27.21
C HIS A 39 17.38 11.46 -27.31
N LEU A 40 17.40 10.35 -26.58
CA LEU A 40 16.28 9.42 -26.51
C LEU A 40 15.06 10.03 -25.81
N LEU A 41 15.24 10.78 -24.71
CA LEU A 41 14.15 11.49 -24.01
C LEU A 41 13.44 12.50 -24.92
N SER A 42 14.18 13.10 -25.85
CA SER A 42 13.65 14.06 -26.83
C SER A 42 12.97 13.39 -28.04
N LYS A 43 13.09 12.07 -28.20
CA LYS A 43 12.58 11.33 -29.36
C LYS A 43 11.05 11.15 -29.25
N PRO A 44 10.28 11.35 -30.34
CA PRO A 44 8.85 11.06 -30.32
C PRO A 44 8.56 9.59 -30.01
N VAL A 45 7.67 9.33 -29.05
CA VAL A 45 7.28 7.96 -28.60
C VAL A 45 6.87 7.05 -29.77
N SER A 46 6.20 7.60 -30.80
CA SER A 46 5.78 6.85 -31.99
C SER A 46 6.94 6.34 -32.86
N GLU A 47 8.14 6.88 -32.66
CA GLU A 47 9.36 6.53 -33.39
C GLU A 47 10.31 5.64 -32.55
N CYS A 48 9.96 5.39 -31.29
CA CYS A 48 10.75 4.55 -30.40
C CYS A 48 10.52 3.06 -30.68
N SER A 49 11.61 2.30 -30.70
CA SER A 49 11.59 0.84 -30.63
C SER A 49 11.11 0.36 -29.27
N LEU A 50 10.77 -0.93 -29.15
CA LEU A 50 10.34 -1.51 -27.87
C LEU A 50 11.42 -1.41 -26.77
N THR A 51 12.69 -1.60 -27.12
CA THR A 51 13.82 -1.42 -26.17
C THR A 51 13.95 0.03 -25.72
N GLU A 52 13.81 0.98 -26.64
CA GLU A 52 13.80 2.41 -26.30
C GLU A 52 12.61 2.79 -25.40
N LEU A 53 11.43 2.21 -25.65
CA LEU A 53 10.27 2.39 -24.78
C LEU A 53 10.49 1.78 -23.38
N LEU A 54 11.22 0.66 -23.28
CA LEU A 54 11.63 0.11 -21.99
C LEU A 54 12.58 1.05 -21.24
N VAL A 55 13.59 1.61 -21.91
CA VAL A 55 14.50 2.60 -21.32
C VAL A 55 13.72 3.78 -20.76
N LEU A 56 12.86 4.39 -21.58
CA LEU A 56 12.00 5.50 -21.16
C LEU A 56 11.08 5.10 -19.99
N GLY A 57 10.51 3.90 -20.04
CA GLY A 57 9.67 3.36 -18.97
C GLY A 57 10.44 3.17 -17.66
N ILE A 58 11.68 2.67 -17.70
CA ILE A 58 12.52 2.50 -16.51
C ILE A 58 12.80 3.86 -15.87
N ILE A 59 13.23 4.85 -16.67
CA ILE A 59 13.53 6.21 -16.20
C ILE A 59 12.30 6.86 -15.59
N GLN A 60 11.16 6.84 -16.28
CA GLN A 60 9.92 7.45 -15.79
C GLN A 60 9.41 6.86 -14.47
N ASN A 61 9.75 5.60 -14.19
CA ASN A 61 9.38 4.95 -12.93
C ASN A 61 10.52 4.97 -11.90
N HIS A 62 11.69 5.52 -12.23
CA HIS A 62 12.82 5.60 -11.31
C HIS A 62 12.50 6.57 -10.16
N PRO A 63 12.83 6.22 -8.89
CA PRO A 63 12.49 7.06 -7.73
C PRO A 63 13.08 8.47 -7.77
N GLU A 64 14.21 8.64 -8.46
CA GLU A 64 14.89 9.94 -8.59
C GLU A 64 14.44 10.76 -9.81
N CYS A 65 13.60 10.21 -10.69
CA CYS A 65 13.14 10.93 -11.86
C CYS A 65 12.13 12.02 -11.45
N ASP A 66 12.37 13.27 -11.87
CA ASP A 66 11.35 14.31 -11.80
C ASP A 66 10.33 14.07 -12.93
N PRO A 67 9.04 13.83 -12.63
CA PRO A 67 8.03 13.59 -13.65
C PRO A 67 7.69 14.84 -14.48
N PHE A 68 8.05 16.04 -14.02
CA PHE A 68 7.82 17.30 -14.74
C PHE A 68 9.01 17.66 -15.65
N GLU A 69 10.22 17.29 -15.25
CA GLU A 69 11.46 17.54 -15.98
C GLU A 69 12.33 16.27 -16.02
N PRO A 70 11.93 15.24 -16.79
CA PRO A 70 12.68 13.98 -16.84
C PRO A 70 14.04 14.20 -17.48
N THR A 71 15.06 13.63 -16.86
CA THR A 71 16.47 13.67 -17.31
C THR A 71 17.03 12.25 -17.30
N PHE A 72 18.05 12.01 -18.13
CA PHE A 72 18.72 10.70 -18.22
C PHE A 72 19.82 10.58 -17.17
N GLY A 73 20.42 11.71 -16.79
CA GLY A 73 21.36 11.77 -15.67
C GLY A 73 20.65 11.82 -14.32
N GLN A 74 21.38 11.50 -13.25
CA GLN A 74 20.87 11.60 -11.88
C GLN A 74 20.63 13.06 -11.47
N SER A 75 19.63 13.31 -10.62
CA SER A 75 19.30 14.68 -10.19
C SER A 75 20.45 15.38 -9.46
N GLU A 76 21.16 14.65 -8.59
CA GLU A 76 22.29 15.18 -7.82
C GLU A 76 23.61 15.17 -8.61
N SER A 77 23.68 14.37 -9.68
CA SER A 77 24.88 14.15 -10.50
C SER A 77 24.50 13.98 -11.98
N PRO A 78 24.13 15.06 -12.69
CA PRO A 78 23.57 14.98 -14.05
C PRO A 78 24.51 14.39 -15.10
N GLU A 79 25.80 14.35 -14.82
CA GLU A 79 26.83 13.68 -15.63
C GLU A 79 26.88 12.16 -15.48
N ASP A 80 26.23 11.61 -14.44
CA ASP A 80 26.23 10.19 -14.14
C ASP A 80 24.88 9.56 -14.53
N ASN A 81 24.94 8.34 -15.08
CA ASN A 81 23.75 7.55 -15.38
C ASN A 81 22.99 7.15 -14.11
N TYR A 82 21.70 6.81 -14.25
CA TYR A 82 20.97 6.17 -13.15
C TYR A 82 21.68 4.91 -12.66
N GLU A 83 21.80 4.78 -11.35
CA GLU A 83 22.29 3.57 -10.73
C GLU A 83 21.13 2.61 -10.49
N LEU A 84 21.22 1.39 -11.04
CA LEU A 84 20.27 0.33 -10.77
C LEU A 84 20.92 -0.72 -9.86
N GLU A 85 20.76 -0.58 -8.55
CA GLU A 85 21.15 -1.56 -7.53
C GLU A 85 20.32 -2.87 -7.59
N LEU A 86 20.40 -3.57 -8.71
CA LEU A 86 19.81 -4.89 -8.96
C LEU A 86 20.64 -5.64 -10.00
N LYS A 87 20.45 -6.96 -10.04
CA LYS A 87 20.94 -7.85 -11.07
C LYS A 87 19.74 -8.42 -11.83
N ALA A 88 19.88 -8.50 -13.14
CA ALA A 88 18.89 -9.13 -14.02
C ALA A 88 19.54 -10.27 -14.82
N GLU A 89 18.84 -11.39 -14.97
CA GLU A 89 19.32 -12.55 -15.74
C GLU A 89 18.18 -13.25 -16.48
N ILE A 90 18.45 -13.70 -17.71
CA ILE A 90 17.46 -14.48 -18.48
C ILE A 90 17.43 -15.90 -17.93
N THR A 91 16.23 -16.37 -17.62
CA THR A 91 15.97 -17.75 -17.21
C THR A 91 15.03 -18.42 -18.21
N GLY A 92 14.83 -19.74 -18.09
CA GLY A 92 13.86 -20.46 -18.91
C GLY A 92 12.40 -20.02 -18.71
N LYS A 93 12.11 -19.15 -17.73
CA LYS A 93 10.77 -18.65 -17.40
C LYS A 93 10.55 -17.17 -17.71
N GLY A 94 11.59 -16.43 -18.10
CA GLY A 94 11.53 -14.98 -18.30
C GLY A 94 12.74 -14.26 -17.70
N LEU A 95 12.55 -13.02 -17.26
CA LEU A 95 13.60 -12.19 -16.65
C LEU A 95 13.59 -12.37 -15.13
N ALA A 96 14.67 -12.93 -14.57
CA ALA A 96 14.86 -12.97 -13.13
C ALA A 96 15.53 -11.68 -12.65
N ILE A 97 15.03 -11.12 -11.56
CA ILE A 97 15.59 -9.97 -10.86
C ILE A 97 16.03 -10.44 -9.47
N CYS A 98 17.27 -10.14 -9.11
CA CYS A 98 17.90 -10.53 -7.85
C CYS A 98 19.04 -9.56 -7.51
N HIS A 99 19.77 -9.82 -6.43
CA HIS A 99 21.07 -9.18 -6.17
C HIS A 99 21.89 -10.08 -5.24
N ASP A 100 23.22 -10.06 -5.35
CA ASP A 100 24.10 -10.95 -4.58
C ASP A 100 24.28 -10.47 -3.12
N GLU A 101 24.20 -9.15 -2.89
CA GLU A 101 24.32 -8.53 -1.55
C GLU A 101 23.02 -7.89 -1.03
N SER A 102 22.62 -6.75 -1.60
CA SER A 102 21.36 -6.05 -1.30
C SER A 102 20.70 -5.53 -2.56
N ILE A 103 19.39 -5.73 -2.71
CA ILE A 103 18.61 -5.18 -3.82
C ILE A 103 17.89 -3.90 -3.40
N ASN A 104 17.92 -2.88 -4.26
CA ASN A 104 17.03 -1.73 -4.11
C ASN A 104 15.65 -2.07 -4.69
N LEU A 105 14.63 -2.01 -3.83
CA LEU A 105 13.27 -2.42 -4.21
C LEU A 105 12.60 -1.42 -5.14
N ASP A 106 12.90 -0.12 -5.03
CA ASP A 106 12.32 0.90 -5.89
C ASP A 106 12.87 0.75 -7.31
N HIS A 107 14.17 0.47 -7.46
CA HIS A 107 14.78 0.17 -8.76
C HIS A 107 14.17 -1.09 -9.38
N ALA A 108 13.97 -2.14 -8.56
CA ALA A 108 13.34 -3.38 -9.00
C ALA A 108 11.87 -3.17 -9.43
N ILE A 109 11.12 -2.33 -8.72
CA ILE A 109 9.74 -1.93 -9.09
C ILE A 109 9.74 -1.13 -10.39
N ALA A 110 10.66 -0.18 -10.57
CA ALA A 110 10.76 0.63 -11.78
C ALA A 110 10.96 -0.24 -13.04
N VAL A 111 11.93 -1.15 -12.98
CA VAL A 111 12.18 -2.13 -14.06
C VAL A 111 10.98 -3.04 -14.27
N THR A 112 10.39 -3.56 -13.21
CA THR A 112 9.25 -4.48 -13.31
C THR A 112 8.04 -3.81 -13.96
N THR A 113 7.73 -2.58 -13.53
CA THR A 113 6.62 -1.79 -14.06
C THR A 113 6.82 -1.50 -15.55
N ALA A 114 8.02 -1.06 -15.94
CA ALA A 114 8.35 -0.80 -17.34
C ALA A 114 8.16 -2.05 -18.23
N VAL A 115 8.67 -3.20 -17.78
CA VAL A 115 8.54 -4.48 -18.52
C VAL A 115 7.08 -4.90 -18.66
N LEU A 116 6.30 -4.85 -17.59
CA LEU A 116 4.87 -5.22 -17.63
C LEU A 116 4.07 -4.28 -18.53
N SER A 117 4.37 -2.98 -18.50
CA SER A 117 3.63 -1.96 -19.25
C SER A 117 3.98 -1.94 -20.74
N VAL A 118 5.25 -1.91 -21.10
CA VAL A 118 5.69 -1.81 -22.50
C VAL A 118 5.32 -3.07 -23.29
N PHE A 119 5.43 -4.25 -22.67
CA PHE A 119 4.98 -5.50 -23.28
C PHE A 119 3.50 -5.79 -23.08
N ASN A 120 2.78 -4.94 -22.34
CA ASN A 120 1.37 -5.10 -21.99
C ASN A 120 1.07 -6.51 -21.43
N LEU A 121 1.90 -6.96 -20.49
CA LEU A 121 1.75 -8.25 -19.84
C LEU A 121 0.60 -8.17 -18.81
N PRO A 122 -0.28 -9.18 -18.73
CA PRO A 122 -1.40 -9.19 -17.78
C PRO A 122 -0.98 -9.63 -16.37
N GLU A 123 0.31 -9.91 -16.17
CA GLU A 123 0.79 -10.56 -14.96
C GLU A 123 0.91 -9.62 -13.78
N MET A 124 0.74 -10.21 -12.61
CA MET A 124 0.97 -9.58 -11.32
C MET A 124 2.23 -10.21 -10.72
N VAL A 125 3.28 -9.41 -10.58
CA VAL A 125 4.57 -9.85 -10.05
C VAL A 125 4.57 -9.61 -8.54
N THR A 126 4.87 -10.65 -7.76
CA THR A 126 5.02 -10.54 -6.31
C THR A 126 6.50 -10.52 -5.95
N ILE A 127 6.96 -9.43 -5.36
CA ILE A 127 8.31 -9.26 -4.82
C ILE A 127 8.21 -9.47 -3.31
N ASN A 128 8.80 -10.55 -2.82
CA ASN A 128 8.95 -10.77 -1.37
C ASN A 128 10.36 -10.36 -0.97
N ALA A 129 10.45 -9.37 -0.09
CA ALA A 129 11.70 -8.82 0.39
C ALA A 129 11.88 -9.13 1.88
N ALA A 130 13.08 -9.54 2.24
CA ALA A 130 13.52 -9.65 3.62
C ALA A 130 14.50 -8.51 3.94
N PHE A 131 14.21 -7.69 4.95
CA PHE A 131 15.18 -6.73 5.48
C PHE A 131 16.04 -7.45 6.52
N VAL A 132 17.14 -8.03 6.07
CA VAL A 132 18.00 -8.87 6.91
C VAL A 132 19.00 -8.03 7.70
N CYS A 133 19.32 -8.53 8.90
CA CYS A 133 20.23 -7.87 9.84
C CYS A 133 21.40 -8.81 10.12
N ASP A 134 22.53 -8.62 9.47
CA ASP A 134 23.80 -9.32 9.76
C ASP A 134 24.41 -8.89 11.11
N ARG A 135 23.73 -8.04 11.89
CA ARG A 135 24.13 -7.53 13.22
C ARG A 135 22.93 -7.37 14.17
N PRO A 136 23.17 -7.38 15.50
CA PRO A 136 22.14 -7.13 16.51
C PRO A 136 21.51 -5.76 16.31
N ARG A 137 20.19 -5.68 16.51
CA ARG A 137 19.43 -4.44 16.38
C ARG A 137 18.54 -4.18 17.57
N GLU A 138 18.31 -2.90 17.80
CA GLU A 138 17.41 -2.39 18.83
C GLU A 138 15.97 -2.19 18.31
N ASN A 139 15.73 -2.42 17.01
CA ASN A 139 14.43 -2.27 16.34
C ASN A 139 13.97 -3.57 15.64
N GLU A 140 12.72 -3.55 15.17
CA GLU A 140 11.99 -4.71 14.64
C GLU A 140 12.41 -5.09 13.21
N PHE A 141 12.35 -6.39 12.89
CA PHE A 141 12.51 -6.90 11.52
C PHE A 141 11.26 -6.58 10.69
N GLY A 142 11.42 -5.82 9.61
CA GLY A 142 10.42 -5.71 8.56
C GLY A 142 10.78 -6.67 7.43
N GLY A 143 9.86 -7.47 6.95
CA GLY A 143 9.88 -7.88 5.54
C GLY A 143 8.94 -6.97 4.77
N ALA A 144 8.92 -7.07 3.46
CA ALA A 144 7.86 -6.49 2.65
C ALA A 144 7.36 -7.51 1.63
N THR A 145 6.06 -7.46 1.36
CA THR A 145 5.46 -8.06 0.16
C THR A 145 5.00 -6.93 -0.72
N ILE A 146 5.51 -6.89 -1.94
CA ILE A 146 5.19 -5.88 -2.93
C ILE A 146 4.53 -6.58 -4.10
N VAL A 147 3.42 -6.03 -4.56
CA VAL A 147 2.68 -6.53 -5.70
C VAL A 147 2.77 -5.50 -6.80
N VAL A 148 3.35 -5.85 -7.95
CA VAL A 148 3.52 -4.96 -9.10
C VAL A 148 2.66 -5.45 -10.24
N THR A 149 1.93 -4.52 -10.85
CA THR A 149 1.18 -4.70 -12.10
C THR A 149 1.66 -3.66 -13.11
N LYS A 150 1.18 -3.74 -14.35
CA LYS A 150 1.44 -2.69 -15.34
C LYS A 150 0.83 -1.32 -14.97
N ASP A 151 -0.21 -1.29 -14.14
CA ASP A 151 -0.96 -0.05 -13.86
C ASP A 151 -0.61 0.56 -12.49
N THR A 152 -0.13 -0.26 -11.54
CA THR A 152 0.14 0.16 -10.16
C THR A 152 1.03 -0.84 -9.42
N HIS A 153 1.58 -0.42 -8.28
CA HIS A 153 2.19 -1.31 -7.29
C HIS A 153 1.60 -1.06 -5.90
N HIS A 154 1.56 -2.11 -5.08
CA HIS A 154 1.12 -2.05 -3.69
C HIS A 154 2.21 -2.63 -2.79
N TYR A 155 2.45 -1.97 -1.67
CA TYR A 155 3.59 -2.23 -0.80
C TYR A 155 3.07 -2.47 0.63
N GLU A 156 3.30 -3.67 1.16
CA GLU A 156 2.88 -4.06 2.50
C GLU A 156 4.10 -4.48 3.34
N GLU A 157 4.39 -3.74 4.41
CA GLU A 157 5.51 -4.02 5.31
C GLU A 157 5.08 -4.80 6.54
N GLY A 158 5.83 -5.86 6.86
CA GLY A 158 5.73 -6.53 8.15
C GLY A 158 6.05 -5.60 9.34
N PHE A 159 6.91 -4.59 9.14
CA PHE A 159 7.16 -3.56 10.14
C PHE A 159 5.91 -2.74 10.46
N ASN A 160 5.06 -2.47 9.46
CA ASN A 160 3.85 -1.69 9.72
C ASN A 160 2.91 -2.45 10.66
N PHE A 161 2.76 -3.77 10.46
CA PHE A 161 2.02 -4.61 11.40
C PHE A 161 2.58 -4.53 12.82
N SER A 162 3.90 -4.74 12.99
CA SER A 162 4.50 -4.80 14.33
C SER A 162 4.53 -3.44 15.03
N ARG A 163 4.83 -2.36 14.30
CA ARG A 163 4.70 -0.97 14.77
C ARG A 163 3.29 -0.68 15.28
N LEU A 164 2.26 -0.93 14.48
CA LEU A 164 0.88 -0.65 14.85
C LEU A 164 0.40 -1.51 16.02
N MET A 165 0.86 -2.77 16.10
CA MET A 165 0.59 -3.63 17.25
C MET A 165 1.23 -3.08 18.54
N ASN A 166 2.47 -2.59 18.46
CA ASN A 166 3.19 -2.03 19.60
C ASN A 166 2.63 -0.67 20.03
N GLU A 167 2.32 0.22 19.09
CA GLU A 167 1.64 1.50 19.38
C GLU A 167 0.29 1.27 20.08
N ALA A 168 -0.51 0.31 19.59
CA ALA A 168 -1.78 -0.03 20.21
C ALA A 168 -1.60 -0.63 21.62
N HIS A 169 -0.57 -1.47 21.80
CA HIS A 169 -0.22 -2.06 23.08
C HIS A 169 0.20 -0.99 24.10
N ASP A 170 1.13 -0.11 23.73
CA ASP A 170 1.69 0.94 24.57
C ASP A 170 0.64 1.99 24.95
N ALA A 171 -0.26 2.32 24.02
CA ALA A 171 -1.40 3.20 24.28
C ALA A 171 -2.53 2.51 25.08
N GLY A 172 -2.47 1.18 25.25
CA GLY A 172 -3.51 0.42 25.95
C GLY A 172 -4.87 0.46 25.25
N VAL A 173 -4.88 0.53 23.92
CA VAL A 173 -6.09 0.65 23.09
C VAL A 173 -6.42 -0.64 22.35
N GLN A 174 -7.67 -0.79 21.96
CA GLN A 174 -8.16 -1.81 21.05
C GLN A 174 -9.09 -1.19 20.02
N TYR A 175 -9.23 -1.86 18.88
CA TYR A 175 -9.98 -1.38 17.73
C TYR A 175 -11.12 -2.33 17.41
N ALA A 176 -12.24 -1.79 16.93
CA ALA A 176 -13.40 -2.59 16.54
C ALA A 176 -14.13 -2.02 15.32
N LEU A 177 -14.75 -2.92 14.56
CA LEU A 177 -15.78 -2.63 13.58
C LEU A 177 -17.14 -2.73 14.28
N VAL A 178 -17.91 -1.66 14.23
CA VAL A 178 -19.24 -1.57 14.81
C VAL A 178 -20.27 -1.52 13.69
N LYS A 179 -21.20 -2.46 13.67
CA LYS A 179 -22.32 -2.47 12.73
C LYS A 179 -23.58 -2.00 13.45
N VAL A 180 -24.25 -1.01 12.87
CA VAL A 180 -25.47 -0.41 13.40
C VAL A 180 -26.56 -0.59 12.37
N ASN A 181 -27.68 -1.19 12.77
CA ASN A 181 -28.87 -1.21 11.94
C ASN A 181 -29.60 0.11 12.13
N GLN A 182 -29.91 0.78 11.03
CA GLN A 182 -30.74 1.98 11.01
C GLN A 182 -32.10 1.63 10.40
N TYR A 183 -33.15 2.12 11.05
CA TYR A 183 -34.54 1.93 10.69
C TYR A 183 -35.13 3.29 10.36
N ASN A 184 -35.63 3.45 9.13
CA ASN A 184 -36.31 4.65 8.67
C ASN A 184 -37.57 4.23 7.90
N HIS A 185 -38.72 4.34 8.55
CA HIS A 185 -40.02 3.91 8.03
C HIS A 185 -40.00 2.51 7.41
N GLU A 186 -39.92 2.40 6.07
CA GLU A 186 -39.96 1.15 5.32
C GLU A 186 -38.57 0.53 5.06
N TYR A 187 -37.49 1.26 5.35
CA TYR A 187 -36.13 0.85 5.04
C TYR A 187 -35.36 0.44 6.29
N THR A 188 -34.70 -0.71 6.21
CA THR A 188 -33.69 -1.14 7.18
C THR A 188 -32.37 -1.29 6.43
N TYR A 189 -31.32 -0.65 6.92
CA TYR A 189 -29.97 -0.82 6.38
C TYR A 189 -28.94 -0.87 7.49
N THR A 190 -27.80 -1.53 7.23
CA THR A 190 -26.71 -1.65 8.19
C THR A 190 -25.59 -0.69 7.78
N GLN A 191 -25.27 0.23 8.67
CA GLN A 191 -24.12 1.12 8.54
C GLN A 191 -22.94 0.57 9.37
N CYS A 192 -21.74 0.68 8.82
CA CYS A 192 -20.51 0.27 9.51
C CYS A 192 -19.72 1.49 9.99
N TYR A 193 -19.19 1.40 11.20
CA TYR A 193 -18.36 2.42 11.84
C TYR A 193 -17.11 1.78 12.42
N LEU A 194 -16.04 2.55 12.52
CA LEU A 194 -14.83 2.17 13.21
C LEU A 194 -14.80 2.78 14.61
N MET A 195 -14.28 2.03 15.57
CA MET A 195 -14.23 2.47 16.96
C MET A 195 -12.87 2.14 17.57
N SER A 196 -12.32 3.06 18.36
CA SER A 196 -11.21 2.78 19.28
C SER A 196 -11.68 2.94 20.73
N CYS A 197 -11.22 2.05 21.62
CA CYS A 197 -11.53 2.12 23.05
C CYS A 197 -10.38 1.56 23.88
N LYS A 198 -10.42 1.71 25.22
CA LYS A 198 -9.38 1.15 26.06
C LYS A 198 -9.46 -0.37 26.03
N LYS A 199 -8.31 -1.03 26.05
CA LYS A 199 -8.22 -2.50 26.10
C LYS A 199 -8.83 -3.09 27.38
N SER A 200 -8.94 -2.29 28.44
CA SER A 200 -9.60 -2.68 29.69
C SER A 200 -11.14 -2.63 29.62
N GLU A 201 -11.71 -2.05 28.57
CA GLU A 201 -13.15 -1.87 28.41
C GLU A 201 -13.73 -2.95 27.48
N SER A 202 -15.02 -3.23 27.62
CA SER A 202 -15.76 -4.06 26.67
C SER A 202 -16.10 -3.22 25.45
N ALA A 203 -15.56 -3.58 24.28
CA ALA A 203 -15.83 -2.86 23.04
C ALA A 203 -17.33 -2.80 22.72
N TYR A 204 -18.08 -3.85 23.08
CA TYR A 204 -19.53 -3.87 22.94
C TYR A 204 -20.22 -2.83 23.83
N ASP A 205 -19.84 -2.76 25.11
CA ASP A 205 -20.46 -1.83 26.06
C ASP A 205 -20.11 -0.37 25.72
N VAL A 206 -18.88 -0.12 25.27
CA VAL A 206 -18.45 1.21 24.79
C VAL A 206 -19.24 1.62 23.55
N ALA A 207 -19.38 0.73 22.56
CA ALA A 207 -20.17 1.03 21.36
C ALA A 207 -21.63 1.31 21.70
N ARG A 208 -22.24 0.48 22.56
CA ARG A 208 -23.60 0.68 23.04
C ARG A 208 -23.76 2.02 23.77
N HIS A 209 -22.82 2.37 24.63
CA HIS A 209 -22.86 3.62 25.37
C HIS A 209 -22.72 4.84 24.45
N ARG A 210 -21.80 4.81 23.48
CA ARG A 210 -21.61 5.90 22.49
C ARG A 210 -22.83 6.09 21.59
N LEU A 211 -23.52 5.02 21.23
CA LEU A 211 -24.77 5.12 20.47
C LEU A 211 -25.92 5.69 21.32
N ALA A 212 -25.94 5.38 22.62
CA ALA A 212 -27.01 5.80 23.54
C ALA A 212 -26.79 7.19 24.17
N SER A 213 -25.63 7.83 24.00
CA SER A 213 -25.30 9.11 24.64
C SER A 213 -25.96 10.31 23.94
N ASP A 214 -27.29 10.31 23.91
CA ASP A 214 -28.10 11.50 23.75
C ASP A 214 -28.86 11.72 25.07
N GLU A 215 -28.84 12.95 25.61
CA GLU A 215 -29.46 13.34 26.89
C GLU A 215 -31.00 13.13 26.93
N SER A 216 -31.56 12.63 25.84
CA SER A 216 -32.97 12.36 25.59
C SER A 216 -33.37 10.87 25.71
N THR A 217 -32.44 9.95 25.96
CA THR A 217 -32.78 8.52 26.12
C THR A 217 -33.34 8.23 27.52
N PRO A 218 -34.53 7.61 27.65
CA PRO A 218 -35.06 7.21 28.94
C PRO A 218 -34.11 6.22 29.64
N ASP A 219 -34.00 6.32 30.97
CA ASP A 219 -33.11 5.56 31.88
C ASP A 219 -33.18 4.01 31.76
N ASN A 220 -33.99 3.48 30.85
CA ASN A 220 -34.18 2.07 30.62
C ASN A 220 -34.39 1.82 29.12
N PRO A 221 -33.33 1.52 28.33
CA PRO A 221 -33.51 1.01 26.98
C PRO A 221 -34.31 -0.30 27.07
N GLY A 222 -35.34 -0.47 26.23
CA GLY A 222 -36.08 -1.72 26.14
C GLY A 222 -35.15 -2.92 25.91
N GLU A 223 -35.60 -4.12 26.29
CA GLU A 223 -34.81 -5.36 26.31
C GLU A 223 -34.05 -5.69 25.00
N ASP A 224 -34.40 -5.04 23.88
CA ASP A 224 -33.81 -5.24 22.55
C ASP A 224 -32.70 -4.25 22.15
N GLY A 225 -32.38 -3.24 22.98
CA GLY A 225 -31.25 -2.32 22.72
C GLY A 225 -31.45 -1.34 21.55
N VAL A 226 -32.70 -1.09 21.16
CA VAL A 226 -33.10 -0.12 20.13
C VAL A 226 -33.09 1.30 20.71
N ILE A 227 -32.49 2.23 19.99
CA ILE A 227 -32.37 3.66 20.31
C ILE A 227 -33.27 4.43 19.34
N ILE A 228 -34.27 5.14 19.88
CA ILE A 228 -35.17 5.96 19.08
C ILE A 228 -34.47 7.30 18.80
N LEU A 229 -34.36 7.67 17.53
CA LEU A 229 -33.71 8.91 17.10
C LEU A 229 -34.74 10.04 16.92
N SER A 230 -35.91 9.72 16.37
CA SER A 230 -37.04 10.65 16.27
C SER A 230 -38.34 9.85 16.28
N GLU A 231 -39.20 10.14 17.27
CA GLU A 231 -40.55 9.57 17.31
C GLU A 231 -41.44 10.13 16.18
N GLU A 232 -41.23 11.41 15.81
CA GLU A 232 -42.00 12.06 14.74
C GLU A 232 -41.68 11.47 13.37
N ASP A 233 -40.39 11.22 13.10
CA ASP A 233 -39.91 10.64 11.84
C ASP A 233 -39.86 9.11 11.89
N ASN A 234 -40.28 8.48 12.99
CA ASN A 234 -40.21 7.03 13.21
C ASN A 234 -38.84 6.44 12.82
N THR A 235 -37.76 7.12 13.23
CA THR A 235 -36.39 6.68 12.99
C THR A 235 -35.79 6.11 14.26
N SER A 236 -35.08 4.99 14.12
CA SER A 236 -34.39 4.34 15.22
C SER A 236 -33.13 3.63 14.73
N MET A 237 -32.26 3.27 15.67
CA MET A 237 -31.09 2.47 15.39
C MET A 237 -30.86 1.41 16.46
N ALA A 238 -30.16 0.34 16.12
CA ALA A 238 -29.77 -0.70 17.06
C ALA A 238 -28.36 -1.19 16.77
N LEU A 239 -27.61 -1.45 17.84
CA LEU A 239 -26.30 -2.08 17.73
C LEU A 239 -26.47 -3.52 17.23
N HIS A 240 -25.97 -3.80 16.02
CA HIS A 240 -26.08 -5.12 15.41
C HIS A 240 -24.93 -6.05 15.83
N SER A 241 -23.68 -5.59 15.71
CA SER A 241 -22.51 -6.37 16.11
C SER A 241 -21.30 -5.49 16.35
N VAL A 242 -20.38 -5.97 17.19
CA VAL A 242 -19.06 -5.40 17.41
C VAL A 242 -18.03 -6.49 17.19
N THR A 243 -17.11 -6.26 16.27
CA THR A 243 -16.04 -7.20 15.93
C THR A 243 -14.69 -6.54 16.21
N GLU A 244 -13.88 -7.13 17.07
CA GLU A 244 -12.50 -6.67 17.29
C GLU A 244 -11.69 -6.74 16.01
N LEU A 245 -10.86 -5.72 15.78
CA LEU A 245 -9.99 -5.60 14.63
C LEU A 245 -8.53 -5.61 15.06
N MET A 246 -7.68 -6.19 14.21
CA MET A 246 -6.26 -5.92 14.29
C MET A 246 -5.98 -4.46 13.90
N PRO A 247 -4.98 -3.80 14.50
CA PRO A 247 -4.59 -2.42 14.15
C PRO A 247 -4.39 -2.18 12.66
N VAL A 248 -3.72 -3.09 11.94
CA VAL A 248 -3.51 -2.97 10.48
C VAL A 248 -4.81 -2.98 9.67
N VAL A 249 -5.80 -3.77 10.12
CA VAL A 249 -7.12 -3.83 9.48
C VAL A 249 -7.91 -2.55 9.77
N TYR A 250 -7.81 -2.03 11.00
CA TYR A 250 -8.41 -0.75 11.38
C TYR A 250 -7.81 0.42 10.57
N GLU A 251 -6.48 0.49 10.44
CA GLU A 251 -5.79 1.52 9.66
C GLU A 251 -6.20 1.49 8.18
N SER A 252 -6.39 0.29 7.62
CA SER A 252 -6.88 0.15 6.24
C SER A 252 -8.33 0.65 6.07
N LEU A 253 -9.20 0.29 7.01
CA LEU A 253 -10.63 0.63 6.95
C LEU A 253 -10.92 2.10 7.30
N SER A 254 -10.05 2.78 8.07
CA SER A 254 -10.23 4.19 8.49
C SER A 254 -10.26 5.17 7.33
N LYS A 255 -9.73 4.78 6.17
CA LYS A 255 -9.77 5.55 4.92
C LYS A 255 -11.14 5.50 4.22
N LEU A 256 -12.00 4.55 4.59
CA LEU A 256 -13.24 4.22 3.89
C LEU A 256 -14.49 4.31 4.77
N LEU A 257 -14.34 4.03 6.07
CA LEU A 257 -15.45 3.98 7.01
C LEU A 257 -15.38 5.13 8.02
N PRO A 258 -16.52 5.72 8.38
CA PRO A 258 -16.57 6.78 9.39
C PRO A 258 -16.22 6.25 10.78
N SER A 259 -15.74 7.14 11.64
CA SER A 259 -15.55 6.84 13.06
C SER A 259 -16.88 6.88 13.82
N LEU A 260 -17.09 5.93 14.72
CA LEU A 260 -18.17 5.97 15.69
C LEU A 260 -17.99 7.14 16.68
N ASP A 261 -16.75 7.62 16.86
CA ASP A 261 -16.45 8.77 17.71
C ASP A 261 -16.87 10.11 17.09
N GLU A 262 -17.13 10.12 15.78
CA GLU A 262 -17.63 11.29 15.04
C GLU A 262 -19.16 11.33 14.96
N LEU A 263 -19.84 10.25 15.38
CA LEU A 263 -21.27 10.25 15.63
C LEU A 263 -21.55 11.05 16.91
N CYS A 264 -21.34 12.36 16.87
CA CYS A 264 -22.11 13.26 17.74
C CYS A 264 -23.59 13.15 17.33
N PRO A 265 -24.54 13.17 18.29
CA PRO A 265 -25.95 13.20 17.96
C PRO A 265 -26.20 14.41 17.08
N VAL A 266 -26.92 14.19 15.98
CA VAL A 266 -27.39 15.26 15.09
C VAL A 266 -28.18 16.22 15.97
N THR A 267 -27.58 17.34 16.35
CA THR A 267 -28.32 18.46 16.94
C THR A 267 -29.27 18.96 15.87
N ALA A 268 -30.55 18.58 16.02
CA ALA A 268 -31.67 19.28 15.40
C ALA A 268 -31.87 20.64 16.10
#